data_AF-A0A916MFQ1-F1
#
_entry.id   AF-A0A916MFQ1-F1
#
_cell.length_a   1.000
_cell.length_b   1.000
_cell.length_c   1.000
_cell.angle_alpha   90.00
_cell.angle_beta   90.00
_cell.angle_gamma   90.00
#
_symmetry.space_group_name_H-M   'P 1'
#
loop_
_entity.id
_entity.type
_entity.pdbx_description
1 polymer ?
#
loop_
_entity_poly.entity_id
_entity_poly.type
_entity_poly.pdbx_seq_one_letter_code
_entity_poly.pdbx_strand_id
1 'polypeptide(L)' 'MKTADWYFDFISPFAYLQSERLARFDGKLDIRPVPLLFAGLLKHWGQKGPAEMATKRRFTYRQVQWLADRNGIPFR' A
#
# COMPACT_ATOMS: atom_id res chain seq x y z
N MET A 1 -6.68 -9.66 22.65
CA MET A 1 -6.32 -8.59 21.71
C MET A 1 -7.05 -8.86 20.40
N LYS A 2 -7.56 -7.84 19.68
CA LYS A 2 -8.23 -8.08 18.38
C LYS A 2 -7.18 -8.28 17.30
N THR A 3 -7.39 -9.22 16.39
CA THR A 3 -6.47 -9.53 15.29
C THR A 3 -6.95 -8.89 13.99
N ALA A 4 -6.03 -8.41 13.17
CA ALA A 4 -6.28 -7.91 11.83
C ALA A 4 -5.23 -8.40 10.84
N ASP A 5 -5.67 -8.76 9.64
CA ASP A 5 -4.77 -9.15 8.55
C ASP A 5 -4.40 -7.91 7.73
N TRP A 6 -3.10 -7.70 7.57
CA TRP A 6 -2.56 -6.64 6.72
C TRP A 6 -2.02 -7.26 5.44
N TYR A 7 -2.83 -7.20 4.39
CA TYR A 7 -2.49 -7.66 3.06
C TYR A 7 -1.62 -6.64 2.32
N PHE A 8 -0.49 -7.07 1.77
CA PHE A 8 0.43 -6.16 1.10
C PHE A 8 1.20 -6.81 -0.06
N ASP A 9 1.63 -5.97 -0.99
CA ASP A 9 2.64 -6.29 -2.01
C ASP A 9 3.71 -5.21 -1.93
N PHE A 10 4.99 -5.61 -1.98
CA PHE A 10 6.13 -4.69 -1.97
C PHE A 10 6.13 -3.70 -3.15
N ILE A 11 5.51 -4.06 -4.28
CA ILE A 11 5.37 -3.14 -5.41
C ILE A 11 4.37 -2.01 -5.15
N SER A 12 3.52 -2.15 -4.13
CA SER A 12 2.50 -1.15 -3.82
C SER A 12 3.11 -0.01 -3.00
N PRO A 13 3.19 1.22 -3.55
CA PRO A 13 3.66 2.36 -2.78
C PRO A 13 2.73 2.68 -1.59
N PHE A 14 1.44 2.33 -1.68
CA PHE A 14 0.51 2.50 -0.57
C PHE A 14 0.78 1.52 0.58
N ALA A 15 1.25 0.31 0.27
CA ALA A 15 1.65 -0.65 1.29
C ALA A 15 2.87 -0.12 2.07
N TYR A 16 3.84 0.50 1.39
CA TYR A 16 4.95 1.17 2.07
C TYR A 16 4.46 2.29 3.01
N LEU A 17 3.58 3.17 2.56
CA LEU A 17 3.03 4.22 3.44
C LEU A 17 2.25 3.66 4.64
N GLN A 18 1.65 2.48 4.49
CA GLN A 18 0.99 1.78 5.60
C GLN A 18 1.99 1.17 6.56
N SER A 19 3.06 0.51 6.06
CA SER A 19 4.06 -0.17 6.89
C SER A 19 4.73 0.79 7.87
N GLU A 20 5.05 2.01 7.42
CA GLU A 20 5.63 3.09 8.24
C GLU A 20 4.72 3.56 9.38
N ARG A 21 3.45 3.11 9.40
CA ARG A 21 2.43 3.55 10.36
C ARG A 21 1.82 2.42 11.17
N LEU A 22 2.21 1.15 10.94
CA LEU A 22 1.60 0.01 11.64
C LEU A 22 1.83 0.07 13.15
N ALA A 23 2.99 0.58 13.60
CA ALA A 23 3.34 0.72 15.01
C ALA A 23 2.32 1.54 15.83
N ARG A 24 1.50 2.39 15.20
CA ARG A 24 0.42 3.14 15.90
C ARG A 24 -0.63 2.22 16.55
N PHE A 25 -0.65 0.96 16.15
CA PHE A 25 -1.56 -0.07 16.62
C PHE A 25 -0.95 -0.99 17.68
N ASP A 26 0.30 -0.78 18.08
CA ASP A 26 0.97 -1.58 19.10
C ASP A 26 0.16 -1.57 20.41
N GLY A 27 -0.03 -2.76 20.98
CA GLY A 27 -0.87 -2.98 22.15
C GLY A 27 -2.38 -2.81 21.93
N LYS A 28 -2.83 -2.44 20.72
CA LYS A 28 -4.24 -2.26 20.35
C LYS A 28 -4.75 -3.37 19.42
N LEU A 29 -3.93 -3.76 18.44
CA LEU A 29 -4.22 -4.85 17.50
C LEU A 29 -3.03 -5.79 17.36
N ASP A 30 -3.34 -7.06 17.19
CA ASP A 30 -2.42 -8.06 16.66
C ASP A 30 -2.48 -8.03 15.13
N ILE A 31 -1.47 -7.46 14.49
CA ILE A 31 -1.44 -7.30 13.03
C ILE A 31 -0.66 -8.47 12.42
N ARG A 32 -1.34 -9.28 11.62
CA ARG A 32 -0.72 -10.39 10.89
C ARG A 32 -0.35 -9.92 9.48
N PRO A 33 0.94 -9.90 9.10
CA PRO A 33 1.35 -9.57 7.74
C PRO A 33 0.98 -10.70 6.77
N VAL A 34 0.30 -10.38 5.68
CA VAL A 34 -0.09 -11.35 4.64
C VAL A 34 0.43 -10.88 3.28
N PRO A 35 1.63 -11.32 2.85
CA PRO A 35 2.16 -10.95 1.55
C PRO A 35 1.30 -11.56 0.43
N LEU A 36 1.08 -10.79 -0.64
CA LEU A 36 0.36 -11.22 -1.83
C LEU A 36 1.02 -10.71 -3.11
N LEU A 37 0.62 -11.28 -4.24
CA LEU A 37 1.02 -10.83 -5.57
C LEU A 37 -0.10 -9.97 -6.19
N PHE A 38 0.11 -8.66 -6.24
CA PHE A 38 -0.82 -7.67 -6.77
C PHE A 38 -1.13 -7.91 -8.25
N ALA A 39 -0.11 -8.30 -9.04
CA ALA A 39 -0.30 -8.68 -10.43
C ALA A 39 -1.27 -9.87 -10.60
N GLY A 40 -1.28 -10.80 -9.65
CA GLY A 40 -2.23 -11.92 -9.63
C GLY A 40 -3.67 -11.45 -9.42
N LEU A 41 -3.89 -10.46 -8.54
CA LEU A 41 -5.21 -9.85 -8.32
C LEU A 41 -5.69 -9.11 -9.56
N LEU A 42 -4.82 -8.31 -10.18
CA LEU A 42 -5.13 -7.59 -11.43
C LEU A 42 -5.56 -8.56 -12.53
N LYS A 43 -4.82 -9.65 -12.72
CA LYS A 43 -5.14 -10.71 -13.68
C LYS A 43 -6.49 -11.37 -13.36
N HIS A 44 -6.73 -11.73 -12.10
CA HIS A 44 -7.97 -12.37 -11.67
C HIS A 44 -9.21 -11.53 -12.01
N TRP A 45 -9.13 -10.21 -11.82
CA TRP A 45 -10.24 -9.29 -12.08
C TRP A 45 -10.22 -8.67 -13.49
N GLY A 46 -9.31 -9.09 -14.37
CA GLY A 46 -9.18 -8.55 -15.73
C GLY A 46 -8.83 -7.05 -15.78
N GLN A 47 -8.20 -6.53 -14.74
CA GLN A 47 -7.80 -5.12 -14.66
C GLN A 47 -6.35 -4.91 -15.08
N LYS A 48 -6.08 -3.80 -15.76
CA LYS A 48 -4.71 -3.30 -15.93
C LYS A 48 -4.26 -2.56 -14.67
N GLY A 49 -2.99 -2.70 -14.33
CA GLY A 49 -2.41 -1.98 -13.21
C GLY A 49 -2.48 -0.47 -13.39
N PRO A 50 -2.58 0.33 -12.30
CA PRO A 50 -2.56 1.80 -12.39
C PRO A 50 -1.30 2.33 -13.07
N ALA A 51 -0.17 1.62 -12.92
CA ALA A 51 1.10 1.96 -13.55
C ALA A 51 1.10 1.79 -15.07
N GLU A 52 0.24 0.93 -15.63
CA GLU A 52 0.19 0.67 -17.08
C GLU A 52 -0.56 1.77 -17.85
N MET A 53 -1.38 2.56 -17.16
CA MET A 53 -2.13 3.68 -17.75
C MET A 53 -1.42 4.99 -17.42
N ALA A 54 -0.82 5.66 -18.41
CA ALA A 54 0.06 6.81 -18.18
C ALA A 54 -0.55 7.93 -17.30
N THR A 55 -1.84 8.23 -17.49
CA THR A 55 -2.57 9.23 -16.68
C THR A 55 -2.76 8.76 -15.24
N LYS A 56 -3.18 7.51 -15.02
CA LYS A 56 -3.32 6.92 -13.69
C LYS A 56 -1.97 6.80 -12.99
N ARG A 57 -0.92 6.39 -13.69
CA ARG A 57 0.45 6.31 -13.14
C ARG A 57 0.92 7.64 -12.57
N ARG A 58 0.79 8.72 -13.36
CA ARG A 58 1.20 10.07 -12.92
C ARG A 58 0.41 10.53 -11.71
N PHE A 59 -0.90 10.29 -11.71
CA PHE A 59 -1.75 10.62 -10.57
C PHE A 59 -1.34 9.82 -9.32
N THR A 60 -1.18 8.50 -9.45
CA THR A 60 -0.76 7.63 -8.35
C THR A 60 0.54 8.10 -7.72
N TYR A 61 1.58 8.41 -8.50
CA TYR A 61 2.84 8.90 -7.94
C TYR A 61 2.68 10.24 -7.20
N ARG A 62 1.95 11.19 -7.77
CA ARG A 62 1.67 12.48 -7.11
C ARG A 62 0.89 12.30 -5.82
N GLN A 63 -0.11 11.42 -5.83
CA GLN A 63 -0.94 11.14 -4.67
C GLN A 63 -0.12 10.48 -3.55
N VAL A 64 0.71 9.50 -3.89
CA VAL A 64 1.57 8.82 -2.92
C VAL A 64 2.58 9.79 -2.34
N GLN A 65 3.26 10.61 -3.16
CA GLN A 65 4.19 11.62 -2.66
C GLN A 65 3.49 12.59 -1.71
N TRP A 66 2.33 13.12 -2.11
CA TRP A 66 1.55 14.02 -1.26
C TRP A 66 1.14 13.37 0.07
N LEU A 67 0.75 12.08 0.05
CA LEU A 67 0.45 11.34 1.28
C LEU A 67 1.71 11.15 2.13
N ALA A 68 2.85 10.85 1.54
CA ALA A 68 4.11 10.69 2.24
C ALA A 68 4.50 11.99 2.96
N ASP A 69 4.50 13.10 2.23
CA ASP A 69 4.80 14.45 2.75
C ASP A 69 3.86 14.80 3.93
N ARG A 70 2.55 14.57 3.76
CA ARG A 70 1.55 14.86 4.79
C ARG A 70 1.71 14.02 6.06
N ASN A 71 2.27 12.82 5.93
CA ASN A 71 2.49 11.92 7.07
C ASN A 71 3.94 11.92 7.58
N GLY A 72 4.83 12.77 7.02
CA GLY A 72 6.24 12.82 7.38
C GLY A 72 7.01 11.54 7.05
N ILE A 73 6.57 10.79 6.04
CA ILE A 73 7.18 9.53 5.61
C ILE A 73 8.19 9.81 4.50
N PRO A 74 9.45 9.33 4.60
CA PRO A 74 10.41 9.43 3.51
C PRO A 74 9.93 8.68 2.27
N PHE A 75 9.77 9.36 1.14
CA PHE A 75 9.36 8.72 -0.12
C PHE A 75 10.02 9.46 -1.29
N ARG A 76 10.48 8.73 -2.32
CA ARG A 76 11.24 9.25 -3.47
C ARG A 76 10.82 8.56 -4.77
#